data_AF-R9XCJ2-F1
#
_entry.id   AF-R9XCJ2-F1
#
_cell.length_a   1.000
_cell.length_b   1.000
_cell.length_c   1.000
_cell.angle_alpha   90.00
_cell.angle_beta   90.00
_cell.angle_gamma   90.00
#
_symmetry.space_group_name_H-M   'P 1'
#
loop_
_entity.id
_entity.type
_entity.pdbx_description
1 polymer ?
#
loop_
_entity_poly.entity_id
_entity_poly.type
_entity_poly.pdbx_seq_one_letter_code
_entity_poly.pdbx_strand_id
1 'polypeptide(L)'
;MPIPDINSQYTHQQEDMSQEEEPRGRKPQSMVDQEKQDYLDFIVPRLQITGKILQLTEEVIQEQANYISRYIDFLNKYINYQRKVSTLRFERATLIKYVKKLRFLNDFLYTYNADVNMITEPLQKLVRPLGSFFIRYLEIIDLLNYYLTQSLRNETISKTLNQDLVLSQECIAMADKTYRVYVKFVQWFIESSSSVTTGDLTMEIVQFTRKCAVEDGIDLGETDDVLLQEVQLVTSSEEFEDLLEKWQQVLHFQCADLDDTFNDNVKHWSELFDKKKEK
;
A
#
# COMPACT_ATOMS: atom_id res chain seq x y z
N MET A 1 28.56 -26.62 -68.29
CA MET A 1 29.96 -27.10 -68.20
C MET A 1 30.64 -26.71 -69.50
N PRO A 2 31.82 -26.07 -69.49
CA PRO A 2 33.03 -26.56 -68.80
C PRO A 2 33.82 -25.50 -67.99
N ILE A 3 34.70 -25.99 -67.10
CA ILE A 3 35.90 -25.33 -66.58
C ILE A 3 37.11 -26.03 -67.26
N PRO A 4 38.20 -25.31 -67.55
CA PRO A 4 39.54 -25.81 -67.15
C PRO A 4 40.52 -24.68 -66.73
N ASP A 5 41.18 -24.79 -65.57
CA ASP A 5 42.58 -25.26 -65.32
C ASP A 5 43.60 -24.10 -65.26
N ILE A 6 44.20 -23.76 -64.11
CA ILE A 6 45.32 -24.38 -63.35
C ILE A 6 46.72 -23.92 -63.84
N ASN A 7 47.56 -23.53 -62.86
CA ASN A 7 49.03 -23.33 -62.84
C ASN A 7 49.58 -21.98 -63.37
N SER A 8 50.53 -21.27 -62.73
CA SER A 8 51.40 -21.58 -61.58
C SER A 8 52.21 -20.35 -61.08
N GLN A 9 52.80 -20.50 -59.86
CA GLN A 9 54.05 -19.91 -59.32
C GLN A 9 53.97 -18.48 -58.69
N TYR A 10 54.39 -18.19 -57.44
CA TYR A 10 55.44 -18.73 -56.56
C TYR A 10 55.06 -18.72 -55.06
N THR A 11 55.77 -19.58 -54.30
CA THR A 11 55.64 -19.97 -52.89
C THR A 11 56.57 -19.18 -51.95
N HIS A 12 56.29 -19.27 -50.63
CA HIS A 12 57.06 -18.95 -49.39
C HIS A 12 56.68 -17.65 -48.66
N GLN A 13 56.31 -17.60 -47.37
CA GLN A 13 56.32 -18.51 -46.19
C GLN A 13 55.19 -18.03 -45.24
N GLN A 14 54.27 -18.90 -44.76
CA GLN A 14 54.10 -19.36 -43.36
C GLN A 14 54.52 -18.34 -42.28
N GLU A 15 53.64 -17.88 -41.38
CA GLU A 15 53.08 -18.66 -40.26
C GLU A 15 51.58 -18.41 -39.96
N ASP A 16 51.05 -19.35 -39.18
CA ASP A 16 49.67 -19.79 -38.97
C ASP A 16 49.03 -19.20 -37.70
N MET A 17 47.72 -19.48 -37.54
CA MET A 17 46.90 -19.50 -36.31
C MET A 17 45.82 -18.41 -36.13
N SER A 18 44.67 -18.70 -36.75
CA SER A 18 43.36 -18.93 -36.11
C SER A 18 42.73 -17.87 -35.17
N GLN A 19 41.68 -17.24 -35.72
CA GLN A 19 40.37 -16.82 -35.16
C GLN A 19 40.11 -16.90 -33.64
N GLU A 20 39.56 -15.82 -33.06
CA GLU A 20 38.30 -15.85 -32.30
C GLU A 20 37.73 -14.43 -32.07
N GLU A 21 36.41 -14.32 -32.11
CA GLU A 21 35.60 -13.09 -32.16
C GLU A 21 35.65 -12.25 -30.87
N GLU A 22 35.69 -10.93 -31.00
CA GLU A 22 35.58 -9.96 -29.89
C GLU A 22 34.17 -9.98 -29.24
N PRO A 23 34.04 -10.10 -27.91
CA PRO A 23 32.81 -9.76 -27.24
C PRO A 23 32.71 -8.23 -27.08
N ARG A 24 31.71 -7.64 -27.76
CA ARG A 24 31.33 -6.23 -27.66
C ARG A 24 31.29 -5.77 -26.20
N GLY A 25 32.05 -4.70 -25.94
CA GLY A 25 32.30 -4.16 -24.61
C GLY A 25 31.04 -3.84 -23.81
N ARG A 26 31.10 -4.17 -22.51
CA ARG A 26 30.35 -3.44 -21.48
C ARG A 26 30.80 -1.98 -21.54
N LYS A 27 29.86 -1.06 -21.75
CA LYS A 27 30.11 0.36 -21.46
C LYS A 27 30.51 0.45 -19.97
N PRO A 28 31.58 1.18 -19.61
CA PRO A 28 31.88 1.42 -18.21
C PRO A 28 30.70 2.17 -17.62
N GLN A 29 30.11 1.61 -16.55
CA GLN A 29 29.24 2.37 -15.64
C GLN A 29 30.00 3.65 -15.32
N SER A 30 29.41 4.82 -15.58
CA SER A 30 30.14 6.06 -15.46
C SER A 30 30.60 6.22 -14.00
N MET A 31 31.86 6.59 -13.77
CA MET A 31 32.37 6.85 -12.42
C MET A 31 31.48 7.82 -11.63
N VAL A 32 30.71 8.66 -12.33
CA VAL A 32 29.72 9.60 -11.76
C VAL A 32 28.52 8.89 -11.15
N ASP A 33 28.05 7.78 -11.74
CA ASP A 33 26.95 6.97 -11.19
C ASP A 33 27.40 6.19 -9.95
N GLN A 34 28.68 5.78 -9.95
CA GLN A 34 29.30 5.05 -8.85
C GLN A 34 29.63 5.97 -7.68
N GLU A 35 30.16 7.17 -7.95
CA GLU A 35 30.37 8.22 -6.95
C GLU A 35 29.05 8.73 -6.35
N LYS A 36 27.96 8.84 -7.13
CA LYS A 36 26.63 9.16 -6.60
C LYS A 36 26.08 8.07 -5.70
N GLN A 37 26.26 6.81 -6.08
CA GLN A 37 25.83 5.67 -5.29
C GLN A 37 26.65 5.57 -3.99
N ASP A 38 27.97 5.79 -4.07
CA ASP A 38 28.85 5.83 -2.91
C ASP A 38 28.54 7.03 -1.98
N TYR A 39 28.14 8.19 -2.52
CA TYR A 39 27.67 9.34 -1.72
C TYR A 39 26.34 9.07 -1.01
N LEU A 40 25.41 8.38 -1.68
CA LEU A 40 24.14 7.94 -1.09
C LEU A 40 24.37 6.87 -0.02
N ASP A 41 25.27 5.92 -0.25
CA ASP A 41 25.65 4.87 0.71
C ASP A 41 26.45 5.43 1.90
N PHE A 42 27.11 6.59 1.75
CA PHE A 42 27.83 7.28 2.81
C PHE A 42 26.92 8.12 3.73
N ILE A 43 25.79 8.62 3.21
CA ILE A 43 24.87 9.51 3.94
C ILE A 43 23.68 8.75 4.53
N VAL A 44 23.26 7.63 3.94
CA VAL A 44 22.14 6.84 4.45
C VAL A 44 22.65 5.87 5.52
N PRO A 45 22.19 5.98 6.79
CA PRO A 45 22.55 5.01 7.80
C PRO A 45 22.15 3.62 7.33
N ARG A 46 23.05 2.64 7.50
CA ARG A 46 22.72 1.23 7.25
C ARG A 46 21.73 0.76 8.31
N LEU A 47 20.46 1.06 8.09
CA LEU A 47 19.36 0.61 8.94
C LEU A 47 19.28 -0.91 8.83
N GLN A 48 19.43 -1.56 9.98
CA GLN A 48 19.35 -3.00 10.10
C GLN A 48 18.07 -3.40 10.82
N ILE A 49 17.55 -4.55 10.45
CA ILE A 49 16.45 -5.19 11.15
C ILE A 49 16.95 -5.67 12.51
N THR A 50 16.27 -5.27 13.57
CA THR A 50 16.51 -5.75 14.93
C THR A 50 15.38 -6.69 15.36
N GLY A 51 15.59 -7.40 16.47
CA GLY A 51 14.51 -8.21 17.05
C GLY A 51 13.29 -7.38 17.46
N LYS A 52 13.50 -6.16 17.96
CA LYS A 52 12.41 -5.25 18.33
C LYS A 52 11.64 -4.77 17.10
N ILE A 53 12.33 -4.43 16.00
CA ILE A 53 11.69 -4.08 14.72
C ILE A 53 10.80 -5.21 14.22
N LEU A 54 11.28 -6.46 14.25
CA LEU A 54 10.48 -7.61 13.81
C LEU A 54 9.23 -7.77 14.67
N GLN A 55 9.37 -7.75 15.99
CA GLN A 55 8.23 -7.85 16.91
C GLN A 55 7.20 -6.73 16.66
N LEU A 56 7.65 -5.47 16.64
CA LEU A 56 6.78 -4.32 16.39
C LEU A 56 6.12 -4.39 15.00
N THR A 57 6.82 -4.95 14.01
CA THR A 57 6.26 -5.14 12.67
C THR A 57 5.13 -6.16 12.68
N GLU A 58 5.24 -7.25 13.46
CA GLU A 58 4.14 -8.20 13.65
C GLU A 58 2.94 -7.56 14.34
N GLU A 59 3.17 -6.74 15.36
CA GLU A 59 2.12 -5.99 16.04
C GLU A 59 1.42 -5.01 15.09
N VAL A 60 2.18 -4.28 14.26
CA VAL A 60 1.62 -3.43 13.22
C VAL A 60 0.82 -4.24 12.20
N ILE A 61 1.33 -5.38 11.73
CA ILE A 61 0.62 -6.27 10.81
C ILE A 61 -0.71 -6.73 11.42
N GLN A 62 -0.74 -7.00 12.72
CA GLN A 62 -1.97 -7.31 13.43
C GLN A 62 -2.93 -6.11 13.44
N GLU A 63 -2.46 -4.87 13.60
CA GLU A 63 -3.33 -3.70 13.47
C GLU A 63 -3.85 -3.50 12.04
N GLN A 64 -3.04 -3.77 11.03
CA GLN A 64 -3.47 -3.79 9.62
C GLN A 64 -4.56 -4.85 9.39
N ALA A 65 -4.41 -6.04 9.98
CA ALA A 65 -5.41 -7.11 9.93
C ALA A 65 -6.69 -6.73 10.68
N ASN A 66 -6.57 -6.06 11.84
CA ASN A 66 -7.70 -5.56 12.60
C ASN A 66 -8.51 -4.58 11.76
N TYR A 67 -7.85 -3.63 11.10
CA TYR A 67 -8.49 -2.64 10.23
C TYR A 67 -9.35 -3.29 9.13
N ILE A 68 -8.78 -4.25 8.40
CA ILE A 68 -9.53 -5.00 7.39
C ILE A 68 -10.67 -5.81 8.01
N SER A 69 -10.45 -6.40 9.18
CA SER A 69 -11.47 -7.17 9.91
C SER A 69 -12.67 -6.30 10.31
N ARG A 70 -12.45 -5.07 10.79
CA ARG A 70 -13.53 -4.12 11.13
C ARG A 70 -14.42 -3.84 9.92
N TYR A 71 -13.82 -3.59 8.76
CA TYR A 71 -14.57 -3.44 7.50
C TYR A 71 -15.35 -4.71 7.14
N ILE A 72 -14.73 -5.89 7.24
CA ILE A 72 -15.40 -7.17 6.92
C ILE A 72 -16.63 -7.36 7.80
N ASP A 73 -16.51 -7.16 9.11
CA ASP A 73 -17.59 -7.38 10.07
C ASP A 73 -18.72 -6.37 9.89
N PHE A 74 -18.37 -5.10 9.74
CA PHE A 74 -19.32 -4.04 9.42
C PHE A 74 -20.09 -4.33 8.13
N LEU A 75 -19.38 -4.65 7.04
CA LEU A 75 -19.99 -4.94 5.75
C LEU A 75 -20.85 -6.19 5.77
N ASN A 76 -20.47 -7.24 6.50
CA ASN A 76 -21.32 -8.43 6.65
C ASN A 76 -22.67 -8.08 7.26
N LYS A 77 -22.67 -7.25 8.32
CA LYS A 77 -23.90 -6.75 8.93
C LYS A 77 -24.68 -5.88 7.94
N TYR A 78 -24.02 -4.96 7.25
CA TYR A 78 -24.68 -4.09 6.26
C TYR A 78 -25.31 -4.86 5.09
N ILE A 79 -24.60 -5.85 4.54
CA ILE A 79 -25.08 -6.76 3.48
C ILE A 79 -26.33 -7.54 3.93
N ASN A 80 -26.44 -7.87 5.22
CA ASN A 80 -27.63 -8.54 5.77
C ASN A 80 -28.82 -7.59 5.84
N TYR A 81 -28.62 -6.31 6.18
CA TYR A 81 -29.68 -5.31 6.12
C TYR A 81 -30.10 -5.00 4.68
N GLN A 82 -29.16 -4.85 3.74
CA GLN A 82 -29.46 -4.67 2.32
C GLN A 82 -30.28 -5.83 1.72
N ARG A 83 -30.15 -7.05 2.25
CA ARG A 83 -30.99 -8.20 1.81
C ARG A 83 -32.49 -7.93 1.98
N LYS A 84 -32.88 -7.09 2.96
CA LYS A 84 -34.27 -6.71 3.22
C LYS A 84 -34.80 -5.68 2.20
N VAL A 85 -33.93 -5.09 1.38
CA VAL A 85 -34.26 -4.05 0.40
C VAL A 85 -34.00 -4.59 -1.02
N SER A 86 -35.06 -5.06 -1.67
CA SER A 86 -34.98 -5.77 -2.95
C SER A 86 -34.38 -4.94 -4.09
N THR A 87 -34.54 -3.61 -4.04
CA THR A 87 -34.01 -2.68 -5.05
C THR A 87 -32.49 -2.57 -5.02
N LEU A 88 -31.82 -2.94 -3.92
CA LEU A 88 -30.35 -2.87 -3.74
C LEU A 88 -29.63 -4.22 -3.98
N ARG A 89 -30.28 -5.16 -4.68
CA ARG A 89 -29.76 -6.53 -4.84
C ARG A 89 -28.40 -6.60 -5.57
N PHE A 90 -28.14 -5.67 -6.49
CA PHE A 90 -26.92 -5.68 -7.30
C PHE A 90 -25.77 -4.99 -6.57
N GLU A 91 -26.07 -3.89 -5.89
CA GLU A 91 -25.17 -3.18 -4.98
C GLU A 91 -24.68 -4.12 -3.87
N ARG A 92 -25.61 -4.90 -3.30
CA ARG A 92 -25.29 -5.94 -2.34
C ARG A 92 -24.32 -6.98 -2.90
N ALA A 93 -24.47 -7.39 -4.16
CA ALA A 93 -23.55 -8.34 -4.79
C ALA A 93 -22.15 -7.73 -4.97
N THR A 94 -22.06 -6.44 -5.30
CA THR A 94 -20.80 -5.68 -5.35
C THR A 94 -20.12 -5.64 -4.00
N LEU A 95 -20.84 -5.32 -2.91
CA LEU A 95 -20.27 -5.35 -1.56
C LEU A 95 -19.78 -6.74 -1.15
N ILE A 96 -20.53 -7.80 -1.49
CA ILE A 96 -20.08 -9.18 -1.24
C ILE A 96 -18.73 -9.46 -1.95
N LYS A 97 -18.52 -8.91 -3.15
CA LYS A 97 -17.26 -9.06 -3.88
C LYS A 97 -16.11 -8.35 -3.16
N TYR A 98 -16.34 -7.13 -2.67
CA TYR A 98 -15.36 -6.41 -1.84
C TYR A 98 -15.02 -7.19 -0.57
N VAL A 99 -16.02 -7.62 0.21
CA VAL A 99 -15.79 -8.39 1.44
C VAL A 99 -14.98 -9.67 1.17
N LYS A 100 -15.25 -10.39 0.06
CA LYS A 100 -14.45 -11.56 -0.33
C LYS A 100 -12.98 -11.21 -0.60
N LYS A 101 -12.73 -10.07 -1.25
CA LYS A 101 -11.36 -9.60 -1.52
C LYS A 101 -10.67 -9.18 -0.21
N LEU A 102 -11.37 -8.47 0.67
CA LEU A 102 -10.85 -8.10 1.98
C LEU A 102 -10.49 -9.32 2.82
N ARG A 103 -11.36 -10.34 2.89
CA ARG A 103 -11.04 -11.61 3.58
C ARG A 103 -9.76 -12.24 3.06
N PHE A 104 -9.63 -12.36 1.73
CA PHE A 104 -8.43 -12.93 1.12
C PHE A 104 -7.15 -12.16 1.49
N LEU A 105 -7.20 -10.83 1.56
CA LEU A 105 -6.08 -10.00 1.97
C LEU A 105 -5.79 -10.13 3.47
N ASN A 106 -6.84 -10.21 4.28
CA ASN A 106 -6.74 -10.36 5.72
C ASN A 106 -6.13 -11.72 6.12
N ASP A 107 -6.53 -12.80 5.43
CA ASP A 107 -5.98 -14.14 5.64
C ASP A 107 -4.45 -14.13 5.45
N PHE A 108 -3.94 -13.39 4.45
CA PHE A 108 -2.50 -13.24 4.24
C PHE A 108 -1.82 -12.60 5.47
N LEU A 109 -2.40 -11.53 6.02
CA LEU A 109 -1.84 -10.84 7.20
C LEU A 109 -1.84 -11.74 8.44
N TYR A 110 -2.92 -12.49 8.69
CA TYR A 110 -2.97 -13.44 9.82
C TYR A 110 -1.99 -14.61 9.68
N THR A 111 -1.62 -14.98 8.45
CA THR A 111 -0.64 -16.05 8.19
C THR A 111 0.79 -15.54 8.10
N TYR A 112 1.01 -14.22 8.14
CA TYR A 112 2.34 -13.66 8.11
C TYR A 112 3.08 -14.02 9.40
N ASN A 113 4.33 -14.43 9.25
CA ASN A 113 5.23 -14.72 10.36
C ASN A 113 6.59 -14.11 10.02
N ALA A 114 7.14 -13.30 10.91
CA ALA A 114 8.43 -12.68 10.68
C ALA A 114 9.53 -13.75 10.63
N ASP A 115 10.35 -13.71 9.57
CA ASP A 115 11.52 -14.58 9.49
C ASP A 115 12.62 -14.03 10.39
N VAL A 116 12.87 -14.71 11.52
CA VAL A 116 13.92 -14.35 12.50
C VAL A 116 15.31 -14.32 11.84
N ASN A 117 15.51 -15.02 10.73
CA ASN A 117 16.77 -14.95 9.98
C ASN A 117 16.99 -13.59 9.30
N MET A 118 15.99 -12.72 9.27
CA MET A 118 16.11 -11.35 8.76
C MET A 118 16.81 -10.40 9.74
N ILE A 119 17.07 -10.80 10.99
CA ILE A 119 17.82 -9.94 11.93
C ILE A 119 19.19 -9.62 11.34
N THR A 120 19.64 -8.37 11.49
CA THR A 120 20.87 -7.78 10.91
C THR A 120 20.83 -7.50 9.41
N GLU A 121 19.84 -8.00 8.69
CA GLU A 121 19.65 -7.68 7.28
C GLU A 121 19.23 -6.21 7.08
N PRO A 122 19.44 -5.63 5.89
CA PRO A 122 18.97 -4.29 5.59
C PRO A 122 17.45 -4.15 5.80
N LEU A 123 17.02 -3.08 6.47
CA LEU A 123 15.62 -2.80 6.79
C LEU A 123 14.69 -2.87 5.56
N GLN A 124 15.20 -2.51 4.39
CA GLN A 124 14.46 -2.49 3.14
C GLN A 124 14.02 -3.90 2.69
N LYS A 125 14.70 -4.97 3.14
CA LYS A 125 14.25 -6.35 2.90
C LYS A 125 12.91 -6.66 3.58
N LEU A 126 12.61 -5.98 4.68
CA LEU A 126 11.33 -6.06 5.39
C LEU A 126 10.32 -5.05 4.84
N VAL A 127 10.74 -3.78 4.72
CA VAL A 127 9.84 -2.67 4.39
C VAL A 127 9.26 -2.80 2.98
N ARG A 128 10.06 -3.14 1.97
CA ARG A 128 9.59 -3.17 0.56
C ARG A 128 8.44 -4.15 0.31
N PRO A 129 8.53 -5.44 0.66
CA PRO A 129 7.44 -6.38 0.40
C PRO A 129 6.17 -6.04 1.20
N LEU A 130 6.33 -5.62 2.47
CA LEU A 130 5.20 -5.23 3.31
C LEU A 130 4.55 -3.93 2.83
N GLY A 131 5.35 -2.91 2.53
CA GLY A 131 4.87 -1.64 1.98
C GLY A 131 4.11 -1.85 0.66
N SER A 132 4.62 -2.68 -0.25
CA SER A 132 3.91 -3.04 -1.48
C SER A 132 2.56 -3.71 -1.21
N PHE A 133 2.49 -4.62 -0.24
CA PHE A 133 1.23 -5.24 0.17
C PHE A 133 0.27 -4.21 0.79
N PHE A 134 0.78 -3.33 1.66
CA PHE A 134 -0.01 -2.31 2.32
C PHE A 134 -0.63 -1.32 1.33
N ILE A 135 0.16 -0.81 0.39
CA ILE A 135 -0.34 0.02 -0.72
C ILE A 135 -1.48 -0.71 -1.43
N ARG A 136 -1.25 -1.96 -1.86
CA ARG A 136 -2.24 -2.71 -2.64
C ARG A 136 -3.59 -2.84 -1.94
N TYR A 137 -3.61 -3.14 -0.65
CA TYR A 137 -4.89 -3.27 0.05
C TYR A 137 -5.50 -1.89 0.34
N LEU A 138 -4.70 -0.85 0.62
CA LEU A 138 -5.21 0.51 0.83
C LEU A 138 -5.87 1.08 -0.42
N GLU A 139 -5.33 0.82 -1.62
CA GLU A 139 -5.99 1.21 -2.88
C GLU A 139 -7.36 0.52 -3.04
N ILE A 140 -7.50 -0.72 -2.55
CA ILE A 140 -8.80 -1.41 -2.55
C ILE A 140 -9.76 -0.78 -1.53
N ILE A 141 -9.24 -0.36 -0.37
CA ILE A 141 -10.03 0.34 0.65
C ILE A 141 -10.48 1.71 0.13
N ASP A 142 -9.65 2.44 -0.62
CA ASP A 142 -10.02 3.72 -1.22
C ASP A 142 -11.20 3.57 -2.18
N LEU A 143 -11.10 2.65 -3.13
CA LEU A 143 -12.19 2.33 -4.07
C LEU A 143 -13.48 1.91 -3.34
N LEU A 144 -13.34 1.15 -2.26
CA LEU A 144 -14.46 0.74 -1.43
C LEU A 144 -15.06 1.94 -0.67
N ASN A 145 -14.24 2.82 -0.09
CA ASN A 145 -14.67 4.01 0.62
C ASN A 145 -15.43 4.95 -0.30
N TYR A 146 -14.91 5.21 -1.50
CA TYR A 146 -15.63 6.00 -2.51
C TYR A 146 -16.96 5.34 -2.90
N TYR A 147 -16.98 4.02 -3.11
CA TYR A 147 -18.22 3.31 -3.42
C TYR A 147 -19.24 3.40 -2.28
N LEU A 148 -18.84 3.14 -1.04
CA LEU A 148 -19.73 3.12 0.13
C LEU A 148 -20.27 4.50 0.48
N THR A 149 -19.40 5.50 0.55
CA THR A 149 -19.71 6.81 1.13
C THR A 149 -20.33 7.78 0.13
N GLN A 150 -20.09 7.57 -1.18
CA GLN A 150 -20.61 8.43 -2.25
C GLN A 150 -21.60 7.69 -3.16
N SER A 151 -21.10 6.73 -3.96
CA SER A 151 -21.89 6.12 -5.04
C SER A 151 -23.09 5.34 -4.51
N LEU A 152 -22.86 4.42 -3.58
CA LEU A 152 -23.90 3.59 -2.96
C LEU A 152 -24.85 4.40 -2.10
N ARG A 153 -24.36 5.44 -1.42
CA ARG A 153 -25.19 6.38 -0.66
C ARG A 153 -26.23 7.02 -1.56
N ASN A 154 -25.79 7.62 -2.67
CA ASN A 154 -26.69 8.30 -3.62
C ASN A 154 -27.69 7.31 -4.24
N GLU A 155 -27.21 6.12 -4.60
CA GLU A 155 -28.05 5.07 -5.17
C GLU A 155 -29.09 4.55 -4.17
N THR A 156 -28.71 4.42 -2.89
CA THR A 156 -29.62 4.02 -1.81
C THR A 156 -30.72 5.05 -1.62
N ILE A 157 -30.38 6.34 -1.56
CA ILE A 157 -31.37 7.42 -1.43
C ILE A 157 -32.31 7.42 -2.63
N SER A 158 -31.76 7.32 -3.84
CA SER A 158 -32.53 7.31 -5.09
C SER A 158 -33.52 6.13 -5.16
N LYS A 159 -33.07 4.91 -4.84
CA LYS A 159 -33.89 3.69 -4.95
C LYS A 159 -34.86 3.46 -3.81
N THR A 160 -34.58 3.99 -2.62
CA THR A 160 -35.40 3.76 -1.42
C THR A 160 -36.23 4.97 -1.02
N LEU A 161 -35.92 6.15 -1.57
CA LEU A 161 -36.56 7.42 -1.26
C LEU A 161 -36.49 7.80 0.22
N ASN A 162 -35.47 7.29 0.93
CA ASN A 162 -35.19 7.59 2.34
C ASN A 162 -33.69 7.46 2.63
N GLN A 163 -33.29 7.68 3.88
CA GLN A 163 -31.89 7.64 4.33
C GLN A 163 -31.61 6.53 5.35
N ASP A 164 -32.54 5.59 5.55
CA ASP A 164 -32.52 4.61 6.64
C ASP A 164 -31.31 3.66 6.59
N LEU A 165 -30.77 3.38 5.39
CA LEU A 165 -29.60 2.51 5.16
C LEU A 165 -28.35 3.27 4.74
N VAL A 166 -28.36 4.59 4.84
CA VAL A 166 -27.20 5.42 4.52
C VAL A 166 -26.28 5.49 5.73
N LEU A 167 -24.97 5.57 5.48
CA LEU A 167 -23.99 5.83 6.53
C LEU A 167 -24.17 7.23 7.11
N SER A 168 -24.10 7.33 8.43
CA SER A 168 -24.00 8.61 9.14
C SER A 168 -22.79 9.44 8.65
N GLN A 169 -22.86 10.77 8.80
CA GLN A 169 -21.74 11.63 8.38
C GLN A 169 -20.51 11.39 9.24
N GLU A 170 -20.72 11.09 10.52
CA GLU A 170 -19.69 10.74 11.48
C GLU A 170 -18.93 9.48 11.02
N CYS A 171 -19.63 8.46 10.53
CA CYS A 171 -19.01 7.26 9.96
C CYS A 171 -18.20 7.54 8.70
N ILE A 172 -18.72 8.39 7.81
CA ILE A 172 -18.02 8.75 6.58
C ILE A 172 -16.73 9.51 6.92
N ALA A 173 -16.81 10.48 7.82
CA ALA A 173 -15.66 11.26 8.28
C ALA A 173 -14.63 10.39 9.01
N MET A 174 -15.08 9.45 9.85
CA MET A 174 -14.17 8.54 10.55
C MET A 174 -13.48 7.56 9.60
N ALA A 175 -14.19 7.03 8.60
CA ALA A 175 -13.60 6.15 7.59
C ALA A 175 -12.54 6.89 6.76
N ASP A 176 -12.80 8.14 6.36
CA ASP A 176 -11.83 8.98 5.65
C ASP A 176 -10.60 9.30 6.53
N LYS A 177 -10.83 9.79 7.77
CA LYS A 177 -9.76 10.07 8.74
C LYS A 177 -8.87 8.85 8.97
N THR A 178 -9.48 7.69 9.22
CA THR A 178 -8.75 6.45 9.48
C THR A 178 -7.94 6.03 8.25
N TYR A 179 -8.55 6.07 7.06
CA TYR A 179 -7.85 5.77 5.81
C TYR A 179 -6.61 6.67 5.61
N ARG A 180 -6.76 7.99 5.81
CA ARG A 180 -5.64 8.94 5.68
C ARG A 180 -4.51 8.68 6.68
N VAL A 181 -4.83 8.28 7.91
CA VAL A 181 -3.81 7.89 8.91
C VAL A 181 -3.07 6.63 8.48
N TYR A 182 -3.77 5.61 7.98
CA TYR A 182 -3.14 4.38 7.49
C TYR A 182 -2.28 4.63 6.24
N VAL A 183 -2.74 5.47 5.32
CA VAL A 183 -1.95 5.97 4.18
C VAL A 183 -0.69 6.67 4.70
N LYS A 184 -0.82 7.58 5.66
CA LYS A 184 0.34 8.30 6.21
C LYS A 184 1.34 7.37 6.87
N PHE A 185 0.87 6.37 7.61
CA PHE A 185 1.73 5.33 8.17
C PHE A 185 2.50 4.59 7.07
N VAL A 186 1.84 4.16 5.99
CA VAL A 186 2.51 3.44 4.89
C VAL A 186 3.50 4.34 4.16
N GLN A 187 3.15 5.61 3.95
CA GLN A 187 4.08 6.62 3.43
C GLN A 187 5.31 6.72 4.34
N TRP A 188 5.12 6.89 5.65
CA TRP A 188 6.21 6.95 6.62
C TRP A 188 7.06 5.68 6.61
N PHE A 189 6.43 4.50 6.67
CA PHE A 189 7.10 3.21 6.74
C PHE A 189 8.05 2.99 5.55
N ILE A 190 7.64 3.44 4.36
CA ILE A 190 8.44 3.34 3.14
C ILE A 190 9.47 4.47 3.07
N GLU A 191 9.03 5.73 3.09
CA GLU A 191 9.86 6.91 2.84
C GLU A 191 10.89 7.14 3.95
N SER A 192 10.62 6.78 5.21
CA SER A 192 11.60 6.93 6.31
C SER A 192 12.77 5.97 6.18
N SER A 193 12.56 4.80 5.59
CA SER A 193 13.57 3.73 5.48
C SER A 193 14.52 3.88 4.30
N SER A 194 14.17 4.70 3.29
CA SER A 194 14.98 4.88 2.09
C SER A 194 14.62 6.15 1.36
N SER A 195 15.65 6.91 0.94
CA SER A 195 15.51 8.07 0.06
C SER A 195 15.10 7.71 -1.38
N VAL A 196 15.13 6.43 -1.75
CA VAL A 196 14.77 5.94 -3.08
C VAL A 196 13.44 5.21 -3.01
N THR A 197 12.35 5.95 -3.08
CA THR A 197 11.06 5.39 -3.49
C THR A 197 11.11 5.10 -4.99
N THR A 198 11.20 3.83 -5.35
CA THR A 198 10.90 3.39 -6.73
C THR A 198 9.45 3.74 -7.03
N GLY A 199 9.13 4.19 -8.26
CA GLY A 199 7.76 4.60 -8.65
C GLY A 199 6.66 3.58 -8.31
N ASP A 200 7.02 2.30 -8.21
CA ASP A 200 6.13 1.19 -7.82
C ASP A 200 5.66 1.22 -6.35
N LEU A 201 6.28 2.05 -5.49
CA LEU A 201 5.91 2.23 -4.08
C LEU A 201 5.33 3.63 -3.84
N THR A 202 4.37 3.99 -4.68
CA THR A 202 3.62 5.24 -4.54
C THR A 202 2.13 4.93 -4.38
N MET A 203 1.42 5.71 -3.57
CA MET A 203 -0.03 5.63 -3.42
C MET A 203 -0.69 6.72 -4.26
N GLU A 204 -1.79 6.39 -4.92
CA GLU A 204 -2.49 7.31 -5.84
C GLU A 204 -2.89 8.59 -5.10
N ILE A 205 -3.53 8.46 -3.94
CA ILE A 205 -4.01 9.61 -3.17
C ILE A 205 -2.88 10.57 -2.77
N VAL A 206 -1.69 10.07 -2.43
CA VAL A 206 -0.55 10.93 -2.06
C VAL A 206 -0.04 11.69 -3.28
N GLN A 207 0.11 11.02 -4.42
CA GLN A 207 0.56 11.65 -5.66
C GLN A 207 -0.44 12.66 -6.19
N PHE A 208 -1.74 12.32 -6.13
CA PHE A 208 -2.83 13.22 -6.51
C PHE A 208 -2.86 14.46 -5.62
N THR A 209 -2.81 14.29 -4.29
CA THR A 209 -2.83 15.42 -3.35
C THR A 209 -1.63 16.35 -3.57
N ARG A 210 -0.42 15.80 -3.75
CA ARG A 210 0.78 16.58 -4.07
C ARG A 210 0.63 17.36 -5.38
N LYS A 211 0.07 16.73 -6.42
CA LYS A 211 -0.16 17.38 -7.70
C LYS A 211 -1.15 18.55 -7.58
N CYS A 212 -2.26 18.37 -6.88
CA CYS A 212 -3.22 19.44 -6.62
C CYS A 212 -2.59 20.60 -5.84
N ALA A 213 -1.82 20.30 -4.80
CA ALA A 213 -1.12 21.33 -4.01
C ALA A 213 -0.16 22.18 -4.86
N VAL A 214 0.58 21.53 -5.78
CA VAL A 214 1.47 22.23 -6.72
C VAL A 214 0.67 23.09 -7.70
N GLU A 215 -0.45 22.59 -8.24
CA GLU A 215 -1.33 23.33 -9.15
C GLU A 215 -1.98 24.54 -8.46
N ASP A 216 -2.34 24.39 -7.18
CA ASP A 216 -2.99 25.42 -6.37
C ASP A 216 -1.99 26.40 -5.72
N GLY A 217 -0.68 26.19 -5.91
CA GLY A 217 0.38 27.03 -5.35
C GLY A 217 0.47 26.98 -3.82
N ILE A 218 0.06 25.87 -3.20
CA ILE A 218 0.14 25.65 -1.76
C ILE A 218 1.61 25.46 -1.36
N ASP A 219 2.05 26.19 -0.33
CA ASP A 219 3.35 25.96 0.28
C ASP A 219 3.33 24.63 1.05
N LEU A 220 4.09 23.65 0.54
CA LEU A 220 4.21 22.32 1.15
C LEU A 220 4.92 22.37 2.51
N GLY A 221 5.68 23.44 2.80
CA GLY A 221 6.38 23.63 4.07
C GLY A 221 5.47 24.01 5.24
N GLU A 222 4.27 24.56 4.98
CA GLU A 222 3.33 25.06 5.99
C GLU A 222 1.90 24.51 5.77
N THR A 223 1.78 23.23 5.40
CA THR A 223 0.47 22.61 5.14
C THR A 223 -0.10 21.84 6.35
N ASP A 224 -1.38 22.08 6.63
CA ASP A 224 -2.17 21.31 7.60
C ASP A 224 -2.56 19.92 7.07
N ASP A 225 -2.37 19.64 5.78
CA ASP A 225 -2.70 18.34 5.21
C ASP A 225 -1.64 17.29 5.54
N VAL A 226 -2.03 16.33 6.39
CA VAL A 226 -1.19 15.18 6.79
C VAL A 226 -0.54 14.46 5.60
N LEU A 227 -1.19 14.37 4.44
CA LEU A 227 -0.64 13.66 3.27
C LEU A 227 0.45 14.47 2.53
N LEU A 228 0.47 15.78 2.72
CA LEU A 228 1.46 16.67 2.11
C LEU A 228 2.70 16.88 2.99
N GLN A 229 2.59 16.64 4.30
CA GLN A 229 3.71 16.73 5.23
C GLN A 229 4.86 15.80 4.81
N GLU A 230 6.09 16.32 4.81
CA GLU A 230 7.27 15.53 4.44
C GLU A 230 7.57 14.45 5.48
N VAL A 231 8.04 13.30 5.01
CA VAL A 231 8.55 12.22 5.87
C VAL A 231 10.05 12.38 5.98
N GLN A 232 10.55 12.55 7.21
CA GLN A 232 11.98 12.58 7.47
C GLN A 232 12.57 11.16 7.43
N LEU A 233 13.78 11.07 6.90
CA LEU A 233 14.57 9.83 6.93
C LEU A 233 14.95 9.52 8.37
N VAL A 234 14.78 8.26 8.78
CA VAL A 234 15.30 7.80 10.07
C VAL A 234 16.81 7.61 9.99
N THR A 235 17.49 7.97 11.07
CA THR A 235 18.95 7.97 11.16
C THR A 235 19.53 6.74 11.85
N SER A 236 18.69 5.95 12.54
CA SER A 236 19.11 4.73 13.21
C SER A 236 17.98 3.70 13.30
N SER A 237 18.33 2.42 13.52
CA SER A 237 17.34 1.38 13.79
C SER A 237 16.57 1.63 15.09
N GLU A 238 17.22 2.21 16.11
CA GLU A 238 16.57 2.58 17.38
C GLU A 238 15.51 3.67 17.18
N GLU A 239 15.82 4.70 16.38
CA GLU A 239 14.84 5.72 16.02
C GLU A 239 13.65 5.12 15.27
N PHE A 240 13.91 4.18 14.35
CA PHE A 240 12.85 3.48 13.64
C PHE A 240 11.97 2.65 14.58
N GLU A 241 12.56 1.95 15.57
CA GLU A 241 11.83 1.21 16.60
C GLU A 241 10.88 2.11 17.39
N ASP A 242 11.38 3.23 17.90
CA ASP A 242 10.61 4.16 18.71
C ASP A 242 9.45 4.78 17.93
N LEU A 243 9.67 5.11 16.66
CA LEU A 243 8.62 5.64 15.79
C LEU A 243 7.62 4.57 15.38
N LEU A 244 8.07 3.34 15.10
CA LEU A 244 7.20 2.22 14.75
C LEU A 244 6.26 1.86 15.92
N GLU A 245 6.76 1.89 17.15
CA GLU A 245 5.97 1.68 18.37
C GLU A 245 4.89 2.76 18.54
N LYS A 246 5.23 4.04 18.31
CA LYS A 246 4.26 5.14 18.33
C LYS A 246 3.21 4.99 17.23
N TRP A 247 3.63 4.61 16.03
CA TRP A 247 2.71 4.37 14.92
C TRP A 247 1.76 3.21 15.20
N GLN A 248 2.25 2.11 15.78
CA GLN A 248 1.41 0.99 16.19
C GLN A 248 0.26 1.46 17.10
N GLN A 249 0.57 2.29 18.11
CA GLN A 249 -0.44 2.84 19.01
C GLN A 249 -1.44 3.75 18.28
N VAL A 250 -0.96 4.61 17.38
CA VAL A 250 -1.83 5.48 16.57
C VAL A 250 -2.78 4.66 15.72
N LEU A 251 -2.29 3.61 15.05
CA LEU A 251 -3.11 2.71 14.22
C LEU A 251 -4.16 1.98 15.05
N HIS A 252 -3.78 1.51 16.24
CA HIS A 252 -4.67 0.86 17.19
C HIS A 252 -5.84 1.77 17.58
N PHE A 253 -5.55 3.00 18.02
CA PHE A 253 -6.58 3.95 18.44
C PHE A 253 -7.51 4.34 17.29
N GLN A 254 -7.00 4.61 16.09
CA GLN A 254 -7.87 4.94 14.95
C GLN A 254 -8.75 3.74 14.55
N CYS A 255 -8.23 2.51 14.65
CA CYS A 255 -9.00 1.31 14.35
C CYS A 255 -10.16 1.11 15.34
N ALA A 256 -9.91 1.38 16.63
CA ALA A 256 -10.94 1.33 17.67
C ALA A 256 -12.03 2.40 17.45
N ASP A 257 -11.64 3.65 17.20
CA ASP A 257 -12.57 4.76 16.92
C ASP A 257 -13.47 4.46 15.70
N LEU A 258 -12.89 3.83 14.67
CA LEU A 258 -13.64 3.39 13.49
C LEU A 258 -14.66 2.31 13.84
N ASP A 259 -14.27 1.31 14.64
CA ASP A 259 -15.15 0.21 15.03
C ASP A 259 -16.35 0.71 15.84
N ASP A 260 -16.13 1.62 16.78
CA ASP A 260 -17.20 2.24 17.56
C ASP A 260 -18.21 2.92 16.63
N THR A 261 -17.70 3.69 15.66
CA THR A 261 -18.56 4.39 14.69
C THR A 261 -19.31 3.41 13.77
N PHE A 262 -18.67 2.32 13.34
CA PHE A 262 -19.33 1.23 12.61
C PHE A 262 -20.44 0.57 13.43
N ASN A 263 -20.19 0.31 14.72
CA ASN A 263 -21.16 -0.31 15.62
C ASN A 263 -22.37 0.60 15.88
N ASP A 264 -22.19 1.92 15.95
CA ASP A 264 -23.29 2.87 16.06
C ASP A 264 -24.23 2.82 14.83
N ASN A 265 -23.66 2.72 13.63
CA ASN A 265 -24.46 2.60 12.39
C ASN A 265 -25.21 1.26 12.34
N VAL A 266 -24.55 0.18 12.75
CA VAL A 266 -25.19 -1.14 12.87
C VAL A 266 -26.36 -1.10 13.86
N LYS A 267 -26.16 -0.47 15.02
CA LYS A 267 -27.20 -0.31 16.04
C LYS A 267 -28.38 0.47 15.49
N HIS A 268 -28.12 1.58 14.81
CA HIS A 268 -29.16 2.37 14.14
C HIS A 268 -30.00 1.52 13.17
N TRP A 269 -29.34 0.74 12.30
CA TRP A 269 -30.05 -0.16 11.38
C TRP A 269 -30.82 -1.26 12.09
N SER A 270 -30.29 -1.82 13.18
CA SER A 270 -31.03 -2.81 13.97
C SER A 270 -32.33 -2.22 14.53
N GLU A 271 -32.28 -0.99 15.05
CA GLU A 271 -33.48 -0.31 15.56
C GLU A 271 -34.53 -0.05 14.48
N LEU A 272 -34.12 0.27 13.25
CA LEU A 272 -35.03 0.52 12.13
C LEU A 272 -35.60 -0.76 11.50
N PHE A 273 -34.79 -1.81 11.36
CA PHE A 273 -35.12 -3.00 10.55
C PHE A 273 -35.49 -4.24 11.36
N ASP A 274 -35.16 -4.31 12.64
CA ASP A 274 -35.48 -5.45 13.50
C ASP A 274 -36.69 -5.16 14.40
N LYS A 275 -36.82 -3.95 14.96
CA LYS A 275 -38.00 -3.57 15.78
C LYS A 275 -39.31 -3.50 14.98
N LYS A 276 -39.26 -3.32 13.65
CA LYS A 276 -40.45 -3.39 12.78
C LYS A 276 -41.08 -4.79 12.70
N LYS A 277 -40.42 -5.85 13.20
CA LYS A 277 -40.99 -7.22 13.22
C LYS A 277 -41.92 -7.50 14.39
N GLU A 278 -41.96 -6.65 15.41
CA GLU A 278 -42.77 -6.85 16.62
C GLU A 278 -44.14 -6.14 16.57
N LYS A 279 -44.53 -5.58 15.42
CA LYS A 279 -45.85 -5.02 15.15
C LYS A 279 -46.45 -5.68 13.92
#